data_AF-A0A1L4BSI7-F1
#
_entry.id   AF-A0A1L4BSI7-F1
#
_cell.length_a   1.000
_cell.length_b   1.000
_cell.length_c   1.000
_cell.angle_alpha   90.00
_cell.angle_beta   90.00
_cell.angle_gamma   90.00
#
_symmetry.space_group_name_H-M   'P 1'
#
loop_
_entity.id
_entity.type
_entity.pdbx_description
1 polymer ?
#
loop_
_entity_poly.entity_id
_entity_poly.type
_entity_poly.pdbx_seq_one_letter_code
_entity_poly.pdbx_strand_id
1 'polypeptide(L)' 'MKLERVLFLVLLIAIFSLCYAYILDDNGKDISVSKSKSNLIDDIEMQEGEALSHKQIVNIISANSNSSLK' A
#
# COMPACT_ATOMS: atom_id res chain seq x y z
N MET A 1 1.67 -37.30 -5.64
CA MET A 1 1.72 -37.18 -4.16
C MET A 1 2.82 -36.23 -3.65
N LYS A 2 4.14 -36.53 -3.79
CA LYS A 2 5.21 -35.64 -3.28
C LYS A 2 5.48 -34.42 -4.18
N LEU A 3 5.55 -34.63 -5.49
CA LEU A 3 5.89 -33.59 -6.47
C LEU A 3 4.76 -32.54 -6.61
N GLU A 4 3.50 -33.00 -6.59
CA GLU A 4 2.31 -32.13 -6.57
C GLU A 4 2.27 -31.21 -5.34
N ARG A 5 2.68 -31.71 -4.16
CA ARG A 5 2.77 -30.89 -2.94
C ARG A 5 3.85 -29.82 -3.04
N VAL A 6 4.98 -30.12 -3.66
CA VAL A 6 6.07 -29.16 -3.86
C VAL A 6 5.65 -28.09 -4.88
N LEU A 7 5.00 -28.49 -5.97
CA LEU A 7 4.45 -27.57 -6.97
C LEU A 7 3.42 -26.62 -6.35
N PHE A 8 2.53 -27.14 -5.50
CA PHE A 8 1.54 -26.33 -4.80
C PHE A 8 2.19 -25.29 -3.88
N LEU A 9 3.23 -25.67 -3.13
CA LEU A 9 3.97 -24.75 -2.24
C LEU A 9 4.67 -23.63 -3.02
N VAL A 10 5.32 -23.95 -4.15
CA VAL A 10 5.98 -22.95 -5.00
C VAL A 10 4.97 -21.98 -5.60
N LEU A 11 3.83 -22.49 -6.07
CA LEU A 11 2.77 -21.67 -6.65
C LEU A 11 2.13 -20.75 -5.59
N LEU A 12 1.92 -21.26 -4.38
CA LEU A 12 1.40 -20.48 -3.25
C LEU A 12 2.34 -19.32 -2.90
N ILE A 13 3.65 -19.57 -2.78
CA ILE A 13 4.65 -18.53 -2.49
C ILE A 13 4.68 -17.46 -3.59
N ALA A 14 4.58 -17.86 -4.87
CA ALA A 14 4.53 -16.94 -6.00
C ALA A 14 3.31 -16.01 -5.96
N ILE A 15 2.12 -16.53 -5.64
CA ILE A 15 0.89 -15.74 -5.53
C ILE A 15 0.99 -14.74 -4.37
N PHE A 16 1.51 -15.16 -3.21
CA PHE A 16 1.71 -14.25 -2.07
C PHE A 16 2.73 -13.15 -2.36
N SER A 17 3.75 -13.43 -3.18
CA SER A 17 4.72 -12.42 -3.63
C SER A 17 4.12 -11.36 -4.56
N LEU A 18 3.06 -11.69 -5.29
CA LEU A 18 2.39 -10.77 -6.23
C LEU A 18 1.35 -9.87 -5.54
N CYS A 19 0.96 -10.17 -4.30
CA CYS A 19 0.02 -9.34 -3.53
C CYS A 19 0.64 -8.08 -2.90
N TYR A 20 1.92 -7.80 -3.14
CA TYR A 20 2.62 -6.60 -2.65
C TYR A 20 3.06 -5.71 -3.81
N ALA A 21 2.17 -4.85 -4.29
CA ALA A 21 2.54 -3.62 -5.00
C ALA A 21 1.31 -2.74 -5.24
N TYR A 22 0.98 -1.89 -4.27
CA TYR A 22 0.22 -0.67 -4.57
C TYR A 22 1.27 0.43 -4.72
N ILE A 23 1.67 0.66 -5.97
CA ILE A 23 2.70 1.63 -6.35
C ILE A 23 1.99 2.95 -6.64
N LEU A 24 2.24 3.96 -5.80
CA LEU A 24 1.81 5.34 -6.02
C LEU A 24 3.00 6.12 -6.57
N ASP A 25 2.84 6.71 -7.75
CA ASP A 25 3.86 7.54 -8.40
C ASP A 25 3.74 8.99 -7.88
N ASP A 26 4.76 9.46 -7.15
CA ASP A 26 4.91 10.86 -6.74
C ASP A 26 6.18 11.44 -7.36
N ASN A 27 6.02 12.25 -8.42
CA ASN A 27 7.11 12.91 -9.15
C ASN A 27 8.22 11.96 -9.66
N GLY A 28 7.84 10.78 -10.19
CA GLY A 28 8.78 9.79 -10.72
C GLY A 28 9.43 8.92 -9.65
N LYS A 29 8.88 8.90 -8.44
CA LYS A 29 9.30 8.04 -7.35
C LYS A 29 8.11 7.23 -6.85
N ASP A 30 8.19 5.92 -7.08
CA ASP A 30 7.23 4.94 -6.60
C ASP A 30 7.28 4.88 -5.06
N ILE A 31 6.30 5.50 -4.40
CA ILE A 31 6.08 5.38 -2.96
C ILE A 31 5.13 4.21 -2.75
N SER A 32 5.67 3.11 -2.20
CA SER A 32 4.83 2.01 -1.72
C SER A 32 4.01 2.48 -0.52
N VAL A 33 2.75 2.83 -0.74
CA VAL A 33 1.84 3.24 0.33
C VAL A 33 1.25 1.98 0.95
N SER A 34 1.41 1.84 2.26
CA SER A 34 0.84 0.70 2.98
C SER A 34 -0.68 0.74 2.91
N LYS A 35 -1.32 -0.44 2.92
CA LYS A 35 -2.79 -0.56 2.89
C LYS A 35 -3.49 0.27 3.97
N SER A 36 -2.86 0.41 5.14
CA SER A 36 -3.37 1.27 6.22
C SER A 36 -3.40 2.75 5.86
N LYS A 37 -2.43 3.24 5.09
CA LYS A 37 -2.39 4.64 4.65
C LYS A 37 -3.36 4.90 3.51
N SER A 38 -3.58 3.93 2.62
CA SER A 38 -4.63 3.99 1.59
C SER A 38 -6.01 4.11 2.24
N ASN A 39 -6.33 3.23 3.20
CA ASN A 39 -7.61 3.27 3.90
C ASN A 39 -7.83 4.61 4.63
N LEU A 40 -6.77 5.19 5.20
CA LEU A 40 -6.85 6.50 5.86
C LEU A 40 -7.20 7.62 4.86
N ILE A 41 -6.66 7.56 3.64
CA ILE A 41 -6.99 8.54 2.59
C ILE A 41 -8.47 8.38 2.21
N ASP A 42 -8.93 7.15 1.97
CA ASP A 42 -10.32 6.85 1.61
C ASP A 42 -11.31 7.32 2.71
N ASP A 43 -10.97 7.10 3.99
CA ASP A 43 -11.80 7.53 5.12
C ASP A 43 -11.93 9.06 5.19
N ILE A 44 -10.84 9.79 4.89
CA ILE A 44 -10.85 11.26 4.87
C ILE A 44 -11.66 11.78 3.68
N GLU A 45 -11.49 11.21 2.49
CA GLU A 45 -12.27 11.59 1.30
C GLU A 45 -13.77 11.32 1.51
N MET A 46 -14.11 10.22 2.18
CA MET A 46 -15.49 9.92 2.54
C MET A 46 -16.05 10.90 3.58
N GLN A 47 -15.22 11.41 4.50
CA GLN A 47 -15.62 12.38 5.51
C GLN A 47 -15.78 13.80 4.94
N GLU A 48 -14.88 14.23 4.05
CA GLU A 48 -14.93 15.56 3.44
C GLU A 48 -15.89 15.63 2.24
N GLY A 49 -16.23 14.47 1.66
CA GLY A 49 -17.11 14.38 0.49
C GLY A 49 -16.47 14.89 -0.80
N GLU A 50 -15.16 15.15 -0.78
CA GLU A 50 -14.35 15.62 -1.90
C GLU A 50 -13.05 14.83 -1.98
N ALA A 51 -12.52 14.66 -3.20
CA ALA A 51 -11.25 13.98 -3.41
C ALA A 51 -10.09 14.85 -2.92
N LEU A 52 -9.14 14.25 -2.22
CA LEU A 52 -7.96 14.94 -1.70
C LEU A 52 -7.00 15.28 -2.84
N SER A 53 -6.39 16.46 -2.79
CA SER A 53 -5.34 16.81 -3.76
C SER A 53 -4.07 15.98 -3.52
N HIS A 54 -3.30 15.76 -4.58
CA HIS A 54 -2.02 15.03 -4.52
C HIS A 54 -1.09 15.53 -3.40
N LYS A 55 -1.03 16.86 -3.19
CA LYS A 55 -0.22 17.46 -2.10
C LYS A 55 -0.72 17.09 -0.71
N GLN A 56 -2.05 16.96 -0.52
CA GLN A 56 -2.64 16.55 0.75
C GLN A 56 -2.34 15.07 1.02
N ILE A 57 -2.47 14.22 0.01
CA ILE A 57 -2.15 12.78 0.09
C ILE A 57 -0.69 12.57 0.50
N VAL A 58 0.25 13.27 -0.16
CA VAL A 58 1.70 13.19 0.17
C VAL A 58 1.99 13.67 1.60
N ASN A 59 1.32 14.73 2.06
CA ASN A 59 1.47 15.22 3.43
C ASN A 59 0.94 14.22 4.46
N ILE A 60 -0.21 13.57 4.22
CA ILE A 60 -0.79 12.55 5.11
C ILE A 60 0.15 11.34 5.21
N ILE A 61 0.67 10.90 4.07
CA ILE A 61 1.64 9.80 4.02
C ILE A 61 2.91 10.17 4.77
N SER A 62 3.44 11.38 4.57
CA SER A 62 4.71 11.83 5.15
C SER A 62 4.62 12.10 6.66
N ALA A 63 3.53 12.72 7.13
CA ALA A 63 3.32 13.02 8.54
C ALA A 63 3.23 11.75 9.41
N ASN A 64 2.62 10.69 8.88
CA ASN A 64 2.46 9.42 9.60
C ASN A 64 3.73 8.53 9.56
N SER A 65 4.79 8.95 8.88
CA SER A 65 6.13 8.33 8.98
C SER A 65 6.97 8.89 10.13
N ASN A 66 6.64 10.08 10.63
CA ASN A 66 7.41 10.76 11.69
C ASN A 66 6.89 10.49 13.11
N SER A 67 5.83 9.69 13.28
CA SER A 67 5.27 9.35 14.59
C SER A 67 6.03 8.22 15.32
N SER A 68 7.11 7.67 14.74
CA SER A 68 7.93 6.61 15.35
C SER A 68 9.25 7.09 15.98
N LEU A 69 9.36 8.37 16.37
CA LEU A 69 10.48 8.88 17.16
C LEU A 69 9.97 9.73 18.33
N LYS A 70 9.52 9.06 19.40
CA LYS A 70 9.58 9.59 20.77
C LYS A 70 9.52 8.47 21.79
#